data_AF-A0A2S0XPK5-F1
#
_entry.id   AF-A0A2S0XPK5-F1
#
_cell.length_a   1.000
_cell.length_b   1.000
_cell.length_c   1.000
_cell.angle_alpha   90.00
_cell.angle_beta   90.00
_cell.angle_gamma   90.00
#
_symmetry.space_group_name_H-M   'P 1'
#
loop_
_entity.id
_entity.type
_entity.pdbx_description
1 polymer ?
#
loop_
_entity_poly.entity_id
_entity_poly.type
_entity_poly.pdbx_seq_one_letter_code
_entity_poly.pdbx_strand_id
1 'polypeptide(L)'
;MSTTDEKAHKRVLTLLAKGAAECEPAATAGKMLLENDRNDRIAVGAEVLAALSRQGLVVCVGRVMRLTPEGQAAARREESPVDPFQSQHRELDTAMVDTAAGQHVALINLSESPLGQLARRKTKAGKPFLNNSEFVAGERLRADYTRGQIMPRMGANWVASVSSGKRSAGGGLAELTDAALVARQRVDRAIDAVGPELSGVLIDVCCFLKGLELVEAERGWPTRSAKVMLKSALGVLARHYNPRAGSVAGRKVLHWGTEDYRPRMG
;
A
#
# COMPACT_ATOMS: atom_id res chain seq x y z
N MET A 1 25.14 1.06 28.54
CA MET A 1 25.52 0.49 27.24
C MET A 1 25.90 1.66 26.35
N SER A 2 27.12 1.67 25.81
CA SER A 2 27.60 2.78 24.99
C SER A 2 26.94 2.73 23.61
N THR A 3 26.68 3.89 22.99
CA THR A 3 25.99 3.99 21.68
C THR A 3 26.69 3.22 20.55
N THR A 4 28.01 3.00 20.68
CA THR A 4 28.81 2.16 19.78
C THR A 4 28.44 0.68 19.87
N ASP A 5 28.11 0.20 21.07
CA ASP A 5 27.73 -1.20 21.30
C ASP A 5 26.39 -1.48 20.64
N GLU A 6 25.41 -0.60 20.78
CA GLU A 6 24.06 -0.75 20.22
C GLU A 6 24.09 -0.91 18.69
N LYS A 7 24.90 -0.08 18.00
CA LYS A 7 25.13 -0.22 16.56
C LYS A 7 25.81 -1.55 16.20
N ALA A 8 26.73 -2.04 17.03
CA ALA A 8 27.39 -3.32 16.80
C ALA A 8 26.43 -4.51 16.98
N HIS A 9 25.58 -4.48 18.01
CA HIS A 9 24.54 -5.50 18.23
C HIS A 9 23.59 -5.58 17.02
N LYS A 10 23.09 -4.43 16.56
CA LYS A 10 22.21 -4.35 15.40
C LYS A 10 22.84 -4.97 14.15
N ARG A 11 24.10 -4.64 13.86
CA ARG A 11 24.83 -5.17 12.69
C ARG A 11 24.96 -6.69 12.71
N VAL A 12 25.23 -7.27 13.89
CA VAL A 12 25.32 -8.74 14.05
C VAL A 12 23.95 -9.38 13.84
N LEU A 13 22.90 -8.83 14.44
CA LEU A 13 21.53 -9.34 14.28
C LEU A 13 21.06 -9.28 12.83
N THR A 14 21.30 -8.17 12.13
CA THR A 14 20.95 -8.02 10.70
C THR A 14 21.71 -8.98 9.80
N LEU A 15 22.99 -9.24 10.08
CA LEU A 15 23.77 -10.23 9.33
C LEU A 15 23.18 -11.64 9.52
N LEU A 16 22.97 -12.05 10.77
CA LEU A 16 22.51 -13.39 11.11
C LEU A 16 21.02 -13.62 10.79
N ALA A 17 20.24 -12.56 10.57
CA ALA A 17 18.86 -12.65 10.07
C ALA A 17 18.80 -13.15 8.62
N LYS A 18 19.86 -12.92 7.82
CA LYS A 18 19.96 -13.37 6.43
C LYS A 18 20.39 -14.83 6.28
N GLY A 19 20.94 -15.42 7.33
CA GLY A 19 21.51 -16.77 7.32
C GLY A 19 22.48 -16.98 8.48
N ALA A 20 22.87 -18.24 8.71
CA ALA A 20 23.94 -18.56 9.64
C ALA A 20 25.27 -17.96 9.16
N ALA A 21 26.17 -17.61 10.09
CA ALA A 21 27.49 -17.09 9.74
C ALA A 21 28.61 -17.92 10.36
N GLU A 22 29.66 -18.19 9.60
CA GLU A 22 30.91 -18.69 10.14
C GLU A 22 31.61 -17.58 10.91
N CYS A 23 32.24 -17.95 12.03
CA CYS A 23 32.87 -17.07 12.97
C CYS A 23 34.35 -17.44 13.11
N GLU A 24 35.23 -16.53 12.74
CA GLU A 24 36.68 -16.71 12.80
C GLU A 24 37.35 -15.51 13.49
N PRO A 25 38.53 -15.69 14.10
CA PRO A 25 39.31 -14.57 14.62
C PRO A 25 39.66 -13.58 13.51
N ALA A 26 39.42 -12.29 13.72
CA ALA A 26 39.83 -11.27 12.77
C ALA A 26 41.34 -10.97 12.91
N ALA A 27 41.94 -10.38 11.87
CA ALA A 27 43.33 -9.93 11.89
C ALA A 27 43.61 -8.86 12.98
N THR A 28 42.57 -8.17 13.45
CA THR A 28 42.66 -7.23 14.58
C THR A 28 42.39 -7.97 15.88
N ALA A 29 43.34 -7.89 16.82
CA ALA A 29 43.21 -8.49 18.15
C ALA A 29 41.90 -8.08 18.85
N GLY A 30 41.18 -9.05 19.41
CA GLY A 30 39.92 -8.85 20.13
C GLY A 30 38.66 -8.77 19.26
N LYS A 31 38.78 -8.89 17.92
CA LYS A 31 37.63 -8.92 17.01
C LYS A 31 37.44 -10.28 16.37
N MET A 32 36.19 -10.57 16.04
CA MET A 32 35.74 -11.74 15.29
C MET A 32 35.18 -11.29 13.95
N LEU A 33 35.48 -12.06 12.89
CA LEU A 33 34.91 -11.92 11.57
C LEU A 33 33.72 -12.88 11.47
N LEU A 34 32.56 -12.35 11.11
CA LEU A 34 31.38 -13.13 10.76
C LEU A 34 31.16 -13.06 9.25
N GLU A 35 31.01 -14.22 8.61
CA GLU A 35 30.71 -14.36 7.20
C GLU A 35 29.51 -15.29 6.98
N ASN A 36 28.46 -14.80 6.32
CA ASN A 36 27.29 -15.62 5.99
C ASN A 36 27.43 -16.34 4.64
N ASP A 37 26.49 -17.21 4.34
CA ASP A 37 26.36 -17.95 3.07
C ASP A 37 26.17 -17.06 1.82
N ARG A 38 25.91 -15.77 2.00
CA ARG A 38 25.81 -14.76 0.94
C ARG A 38 27.09 -13.92 0.79
N ASN A 39 28.18 -14.31 1.45
CA ASN A 39 29.45 -13.59 1.50
C ASN A 39 29.36 -12.16 2.12
N ASP A 40 28.30 -11.85 2.88
CA ASP A 40 28.29 -10.64 3.71
C ASP A 40 29.25 -10.84 4.87
N ARG A 41 30.18 -9.88 5.08
CA ARG A 41 31.22 -9.97 6.12
C ARG A 41 31.18 -8.79 7.08
N ILE A 42 31.26 -9.05 8.38
CA ILE A 42 31.42 -8.02 9.41
C ILE A 42 32.49 -8.38 10.42
N ALA A 43 33.33 -7.42 10.77
CA ALA A 43 34.20 -7.51 11.94
C ALA A 43 33.51 -6.87 13.15
N VAL A 44 33.43 -7.62 14.25
CA VAL A 44 32.79 -7.19 15.50
C VAL A 44 33.66 -7.60 16.70
N GLY A 45 33.62 -6.84 17.79
CA GLY A 45 34.34 -7.21 19.02
C GLY A 45 33.81 -8.51 19.61
N ALA A 46 34.71 -9.34 20.15
CA ALA A 46 34.35 -10.60 20.78
C ALA A 46 33.38 -10.40 21.98
N GLU A 47 33.50 -9.27 22.66
CA GLU A 47 32.64 -8.85 23.77
C GLU A 47 31.18 -8.66 23.36
N VAL A 48 30.92 -8.22 22.13
CA VAL A 48 29.55 -8.04 21.60
C VAL A 48 28.90 -9.39 21.35
N LEU A 49 29.65 -10.35 20.78
CA LEU A 49 29.15 -11.72 20.58
C LEU A 49 28.89 -12.42 21.92
N ALA A 50 29.79 -12.24 22.90
CA ALA A 50 29.59 -12.75 24.24
C ALA A 50 28.37 -12.12 24.93
N ALA A 51 28.12 -10.81 24.72
CA ALA A 51 26.92 -10.15 25.23
C ALA A 51 25.63 -10.71 24.61
N LEU A 52 25.57 -10.83 23.28
CA LEU A 52 24.43 -11.41 22.57
C LEU A 52 24.17 -12.87 22.98
N SER A 53 25.22 -13.65 23.21
CA SER A 53 25.10 -15.04 23.67
C SER A 53 24.56 -15.11 25.10
N ARG A 54 25.04 -14.25 26.02
CA ARG A 54 24.49 -14.15 27.40
C ARG A 54 23.02 -13.72 27.43
N GLN A 55 22.61 -12.89 26.47
CA GLN A 55 21.20 -12.50 26.30
C GLN A 55 20.35 -13.59 25.62
N GLY A 56 20.95 -14.72 25.23
CA GLY A 56 20.26 -15.81 24.57
C GLY A 56 19.81 -15.48 23.14
N LEU A 57 20.38 -14.46 22.49
CA LEU A 57 20.00 -14.03 21.14
C LEU A 57 20.78 -14.77 20.05
N VAL A 58 21.97 -15.25 20.36
CA VAL A 58 22.80 -16.02 19.42
C VAL A 58 23.30 -17.29 20.08
N VAL A 59 23.44 -18.33 19.27
CA VAL A 59 24.07 -19.59 19.66
C VAL A 59 25.26 -19.87 18.72
N CYS A 60 26.36 -20.36 19.30
CA CYS A 60 27.49 -20.86 18.54
C CYS A 60 27.45 -22.38 18.56
N VAL A 61 27.43 -23.02 17.39
CA VAL A 61 27.63 -24.46 17.27
C VAL A 61 28.89 -24.68 16.43
N GLY A 62 29.97 -25.10 17.08
CA GLY A 62 31.29 -25.12 16.46
C GLY A 62 31.73 -23.70 16.09
N ARG A 63 32.01 -23.47 14.80
CA ARG A 63 32.36 -22.15 14.25
C ARG A 63 31.18 -21.42 13.63
N VAL A 64 29.97 -21.97 13.70
CA VAL A 64 28.79 -21.38 13.06
C VAL A 64 27.93 -20.68 14.11
N MET A 65 27.75 -19.38 13.94
CA MET A 65 26.83 -18.54 14.70
C MET A 65 25.45 -18.53 14.04
N ARG A 66 24.40 -18.63 14.87
CA ARG A 66 22.99 -18.56 14.44
C ARG A 66 22.17 -17.73 15.41
N LEU A 67 21.11 -17.11 14.91
CA LEU A 67 20.08 -16.55 15.79
C LEU A 67 19.28 -17.67 16.46
N THR A 68 19.06 -17.54 17.76
CA THR A 68 18.02 -18.29 18.48
C THR A 68 16.63 -17.77 18.08
N PRO A 69 15.52 -18.43 18.47
CA PRO A 69 14.18 -17.88 18.27
C PRO A 69 14.03 -16.45 18.84
N GLU A 70 14.61 -16.20 20.01
CA GLU A 70 14.64 -14.90 20.68
C GLU A 70 15.50 -13.89 19.90
N GLY A 71 16.62 -14.35 19.34
CA GLY A 71 17.48 -13.60 18.43
C GLY A 71 16.79 -13.19 17.14
N GLN A 72 16.01 -14.09 16.54
CA GLN A 72 15.22 -13.80 15.35
C GLN A 72 14.14 -12.75 15.66
N ALA A 73 13.48 -12.85 16.80
CA ALA A 73 12.51 -11.86 17.25
C ALA A 73 13.19 -10.50 17.55
N ALA A 74 14.39 -10.48 18.11
CA ALA A 74 15.19 -9.26 18.30
C ALA A 74 15.62 -8.64 16.97
N ALA A 75 16.12 -9.43 16.02
CA ALA A 75 16.52 -8.95 14.69
C ALA A 75 15.34 -8.33 13.91
N ARG A 76 14.15 -8.93 13.99
CA ARG A 76 12.92 -8.38 13.42
C ARG A 76 12.51 -7.04 14.03
N ARG A 77 12.74 -6.84 15.33
CA ARG A 77 12.51 -5.56 16.01
C ARG A 77 13.51 -4.49 15.55
N GLU A 78 14.76 -4.89 15.30
CA GLU A 78 15.84 -3.99 14.89
C GLU A 78 15.81 -3.57 13.41
N GLU A 79 15.37 -4.44 12.50
CA GLU A 79 15.16 -4.09 11.07
C GLU A 79 14.06 -3.03 10.88
N SER A 80 13.24 -2.77 11.91
CA SER A 80 12.25 -1.70 11.96
C SER A 80 12.72 -0.55 12.87
N PRO A 81 13.39 0.50 12.36
CA PRO A 81 13.49 1.77 13.08
C PRO A 81 12.17 2.59 12.98
N VAL A 82 11.02 1.91 12.97
CA VAL A 82 9.69 2.51 12.85
C VAL A 82 8.71 1.68 13.68
N ASP A 83 8.24 2.30 14.77
CA ASP A 83 7.07 2.03 15.62
C ASP A 83 6.55 0.56 15.71
N PRO A 84 6.60 -0.10 16.89
CA PRO A 84 6.09 -1.46 17.13
C PRO A 84 4.64 -1.76 16.69
N PHE A 85 3.86 -0.74 16.31
CA PHE A 85 2.50 -0.89 15.81
C PHE A 85 2.40 -1.33 14.33
N GLN A 86 3.46 -1.16 13.53
CA GLN A 86 3.43 -1.42 12.07
C GLN A 86 3.82 -2.85 11.68
N SER A 87 4.53 -3.58 12.54
CA SER A 87 5.06 -4.92 12.22
C SER A 87 4.01 -6.03 12.30
N GLN A 88 2.83 -5.75 12.86
CA GLN A 88 1.76 -6.73 13.01
C GLN A 88 0.83 -6.83 11.79
N HIS A 89 1.11 -6.08 10.73
CA HIS A 89 0.15 -5.86 9.65
C HIS A 89 0.55 -6.47 8.30
N ARG A 90 1.80 -6.84 8.01
CA ARG A 90 2.17 -7.32 6.66
C ARG A 90 1.57 -8.68 6.28
N GLU A 91 0.36 -8.66 5.72
CA GLU A 91 -0.27 -9.76 4.99
C GLU A 91 -0.10 -9.48 3.50
N LEU A 92 0.84 -10.17 2.88
CA LEU A 92 1.16 -10.08 1.46
C LEU A 92 0.19 -10.95 0.65
N ASP A 93 -0.43 -10.39 -0.39
CA ASP A 93 -1.26 -11.08 -1.38
C ASP A 93 -0.79 -10.72 -2.79
N THR A 94 -1.21 -11.47 -3.81
CA THR A 94 -0.79 -11.27 -5.19
C THR A 94 -1.88 -10.61 -6.02
N ALA A 95 -1.57 -9.47 -6.65
CA ALA A 95 -2.48 -8.77 -7.56
C ALA A 95 -1.87 -8.61 -8.97
N MET A 96 -2.72 -8.68 -10.00
CA MET A 96 -2.33 -8.41 -11.39
C MET A 96 -2.20 -6.89 -11.59
N VAL A 97 -1.00 -6.44 -11.94
CA VAL A 97 -0.67 -5.04 -12.21
C VAL A 97 -0.32 -4.89 -13.69
N ASP A 98 -1.01 -3.99 -14.38
CA ASP A 98 -0.67 -3.61 -15.75
C ASP A 98 0.59 -2.75 -15.75
N THR A 99 1.70 -3.26 -16.27
CA THR A 99 2.94 -2.50 -16.48
C THR A 99 3.08 -2.13 -17.96
N ALA A 100 4.03 -1.25 -18.30
CA ALA A 100 4.37 -0.97 -19.70
C ALA A 100 4.82 -2.23 -20.48
N ALA A 101 5.23 -3.29 -19.78
CA ALA A 101 5.63 -4.59 -20.34
C ALA A 101 4.51 -5.65 -20.32
N GLY A 102 3.27 -5.28 -19.99
CA GLY A 102 2.12 -6.19 -19.88
C GLY A 102 1.71 -6.49 -18.44
N GLN A 103 0.72 -7.38 -18.28
CA GLN A 103 0.17 -7.76 -16.97
C GLN A 103 1.17 -8.60 -16.17
N HIS A 104 1.52 -8.16 -14.96
CA HIS A 104 2.45 -8.84 -14.06
C HIS A 104 1.83 -9.09 -12.69
N VAL A 105 2.15 -10.22 -12.08
CA VAL A 105 1.75 -10.54 -10.70
C VAL A 105 2.68 -9.80 -9.73
N ALA A 106 2.12 -8.93 -8.90
CA ALA A 106 2.86 -8.19 -7.88
C ALA A 106 2.38 -8.57 -6.47
N LEU A 107 3.30 -8.63 -5.51
CA LEU A 107 2.99 -8.76 -4.09
C LEU A 107 2.50 -7.40 -3.56
N ILE A 108 1.25 -7.36 -3.13
CA ILE A 108 0.62 -6.22 -2.46
C ILE A 108 0.46 -6.54 -0.97
N ASN A 109 0.81 -5.58 -0.11
CA ASN A 109 0.52 -5.71 1.30
C ASN A 109 -0.92 -5.25 1.58
N LEU A 110 -1.81 -6.20 1.85
CA LEU A 110 -3.24 -5.93 2.09
C LEU A 110 -3.52 -5.13 3.37
N SER A 111 -2.52 -4.93 4.21
CA SER A 111 -2.65 -4.02 5.36
C SER A 111 -2.36 -2.56 5.07
N GLU A 112 -1.72 -2.25 3.94
CA GLU A 112 -1.33 -0.89 3.59
C GLU A 112 -2.49 -0.09 2.96
N SER A 113 -3.60 -0.73 2.58
CA SER A 113 -4.79 -0.04 2.07
C SER A 113 -6.04 -0.29 2.93
N PRO A 114 -6.86 0.75 3.23
CA PRO A 114 -8.17 0.58 3.86
C PRO A 114 -9.09 -0.39 3.09
N LEU A 115 -8.91 -0.47 1.77
CA LEU A 115 -9.57 -1.42 0.88
C LEU A 115 -9.20 -2.88 1.21
N GLY A 116 -7.91 -3.18 1.42
CA GLY A 116 -7.45 -4.52 1.81
C GLY A 116 -8.00 -4.95 3.17
N GLN A 117 -8.12 -4.02 4.13
CA GLN A 117 -8.80 -4.29 5.40
C GLN A 117 -10.29 -4.60 5.21
N LEU A 118 -10.99 -3.88 4.33
CA LEU A 118 -12.40 -4.13 4.04
C LEU A 118 -12.65 -5.41 3.26
N ALA A 119 -11.74 -5.80 2.36
CA ALA A 119 -11.83 -7.02 1.57
C ALA A 119 -11.81 -8.29 2.46
N ARG A 120 -11.04 -8.26 3.56
CA ARG A 120 -10.98 -9.34 4.55
C ARG A 120 -12.24 -9.46 5.41
N ARG A 121 -13.02 -8.38 5.54
CA ARG A 121 -14.21 -8.38 6.40
C ARG A 121 -15.33 -9.19 5.77
N LYS A 122 -15.97 -10.02 6.59
CA LYS A 122 -17.18 -10.75 6.21
C LYS A 122 -18.43 -10.00 6.67
N THR A 123 -19.50 -10.16 5.92
CA THR A 123 -20.85 -9.76 6.30
C THR A 123 -21.39 -10.68 7.40
N LYS A 124 -22.54 -10.32 8.01
CA LYS A 124 -23.24 -11.19 8.97
C LYS A 124 -23.58 -12.56 8.38
N ALA A 125 -23.75 -12.65 7.06
CA ALA A 125 -24.01 -13.89 6.33
C ALA A 125 -22.73 -14.66 5.95
N GLY A 126 -21.56 -14.30 6.49
CA GLY A 126 -20.28 -14.97 6.23
C GLY A 126 -19.64 -14.69 4.86
N LYS A 127 -20.34 -13.99 3.95
CA LYS A 127 -19.82 -13.60 2.63
C LYS A 127 -18.84 -12.43 2.74
N PRO A 128 -17.82 -12.33 1.86
CA PRO A 128 -16.95 -11.16 1.78
C PRO A 128 -17.76 -9.87 1.65
N PHE A 129 -17.34 -8.82 2.37
CA PHE A 129 -18.01 -7.52 2.30
C PHE A 129 -17.83 -6.88 0.93
N LEU A 130 -16.62 -6.95 0.36
CA LEU A 130 -16.33 -6.57 -1.01
C LEU A 130 -16.24 -7.82 -1.88
N ASN A 131 -16.83 -7.78 -3.07
CA ASN A 131 -16.55 -8.79 -4.07
C ASN A 131 -15.23 -8.49 -4.79
N ASN A 132 -14.70 -9.47 -5.54
CA ASN A 132 -13.43 -9.30 -6.22
C ASN A 132 -13.43 -8.14 -7.23
N SER A 133 -14.54 -7.95 -7.97
CA SER A 133 -14.63 -6.88 -8.96
C SER A 133 -14.60 -5.47 -8.34
N GLU A 134 -15.19 -5.29 -7.16
CA GLU A 134 -15.17 -4.02 -6.42
C GLU A 134 -13.78 -3.74 -5.87
N PHE A 135 -13.11 -4.75 -5.30
CA PHE A 135 -11.75 -4.61 -4.78
C PHE A 135 -10.77 -4.25 -5.90
N VAL A 136 -10.78 -5.02 -7.00
CA VAL A 136 -9.94 -4.77 -8.18
C VAL A 136 -10.24 -3.40 -8.79
N ALA A 137 -11.51 -2.97 -8.83
CA ALA A 137 -11.88 -1.64 -9.32
C ALA A 137 -11.28 -0.51 -8.47
N GLY A 138 -11.33 -0.64 -7.15
CA GLY A 138 -10.73 0.33 -6.23
C GLY A 138 -9.20 0.41 -6.37
N GLU A 139 -8.52 -0.72 -6.42
CA GLU A 139 -7.07 -0.77 -6.61
C GLU A 139 -6.65 -0.27 -8.00
N ARG A 140 -7.44 -0.54 -9.04
CA ARG A 140 -7.21 0.00 -10.39
C ARG A 140 -7.32 1.52 -10.42
N LEU A 141 -8.35 2.07 -9.78
CA LEU A 141 -8.50 3.53 -9.64
C LEU A 141 -7.28 4.15 -8.96
N ARG A 142 -6.79 3.53 -7.87
CA ARG A 142 -5.57 3.98 -7.18
C ARG A 142 -4.35 3.96 -8.11
N ALA A 143 -4.15 2.86 -8.85
CA ALA A 143 -3.04 2.72 -9.78
C ALA A 143 -3.06 3.77 -10.90
N ASP A 144 -4.24 4.04 -11.48
CA ASP A 144 -4.42 5.08 -12.49
C ASP A 144 -4.22 6.49 -11.91
N TYR A 145 -4.69 6.75 -10.69
CA TYR A 145 -4.50 8.02 -10.00
C TYR A 145 -3.03 8.33 -9.73
N THR A 146 -2.26 7.32 -9.28
CA THR A 146 -0.81 7.43 -9.07
C THR A 146 -0.07 7.59 -10.40
N ARG A 147 -0.40 6.80 -11.43
CA ARG A 147 0.22 6.88 -12.76
C ARG A 147 -0.05 8.22 -13.44
N GLY A 148 -1.25 8.77 -13.25
CA GLY A 148 -1.63 10.09 -13.75
C GLY A 148 -0.91 11.25 -13.06
N GLN A 149 -0.10 11.00 -12.02
CA GLN A 149 0.55 12.05 -11.21
C GLN A 149 -0.48 13.08 -10.72
N ILE A 150 -1.67 12.61 -10.31
CA ILE A 150 -2.79 13.47 -9.86
C ILE A 150 -2.61 13.90 -8.39
N MET A 151 -1.76 13.21 -7.64
CA MET A 151 -1.41 13.59 -6.28
C MET A 151 -0.78 15.00 -6.23
N PRO A 152 -1.21 15.87 -5.31
CA PRO A 152 -0.51 17.12 -5.02
C PRO A 152 0.92 16.78 -4.60
N ARG A 153 1.92 17.34 -5.29
CA ARG A 153 3.33 17.14 -4.92
C ARG A 153 3.57 17.84 -3.58
N MET A 154 3.75 17.09 -2.51
CA MET A 154 4.21 17.61 -1.22
C MET A 154 5.71 17.90 -1.29
N GLY A 155 6.06 18.97 -2.00
CA GLY A 155 7.40 19.54 -2.09
C GLY A 155 7.24 20.98 -2.57
N ALA A 156 7.69 21.94 -1.78
CA ALA A 156 7.48 23.35 -2.07
C ALA A 156 8.27 23.80 -3.30
N ASN A 157 7.59 24.28 -4.34
CA ASN A 157 8.22 25.10 -5.36
C ASN A 157 8.23 26.56 -4.86
N TRP A 158 9.31 26.95 -4.19
CA TRP A 158 9.50 28.29 -3.63
C TRP A 158 10.03 29.34 -4.64
N VAL A 159 9.81 29.19 -5.95
CA VAL A 159 10.00 30.31 -6.90
C VAL A 159 8.99 30.21 -8.05
N ALA A 160 7.98 31.07 -8.02
CA ALA A 160 7.77 32.06 -9.08
C ALA A 160 6.57 32.95 -8.70
N SER A 161 6.94 34.10 -8.14
CA SER A 161 6.15 35.32 -8.08
C SER A 161 5.34 35.55 -9.36
N VAL A 162 4.07 35.88 -9.18
CA VAL A 162 3.16 36.44 -10.18
C VAL A 162 3.72 37.79 -10.63
N SER A 163 4.51 37.78 -11.70
CA SER A 163 4.70 38.96 -12.54
C SER A 163 4.61 38.56 -14.01
N SER A 164 3.78 39.31 -14.72
CA SER A 164 3.48 39.19 -16.14
C SER A 164 4.75 39.13 -16.99
N GLY A 165 4.98 38.02 -17.70
CA GLY A 165 6.14 37.92 -18.59
C GLY A 165 6.22 36.59 -19.34
N LYS A 166 5.96 36.65 -20.64
CA LYS A 166 6.08 35.58 -21.63
C LYS A 166 7.46 34.88 -21.58
N ARG A 167 7.52 33.63 -21.10
CA ARG A 167 8.17 32.43 -21.72
C ARG A 167 8.31 31.26 -20.75
N SER A 168 7.83 30.10 -21.22
CA SER A 168 8.34 28.74 -21.00
C SER A 168 9.09 28.45 -19.69
N ALA A 169 8.39 27.91 -18.71
CA ALA A 169 8.96 27.06 -17.66
C ALA A 169 8.03 25.87 -17.45
N GLY A 170 8.54 24.66 -17.72
CA GLY A 170 7.82 23.40 -17.62
C GLY A 170 7.26 23.15 -16.23
N GLY A 171 6.06 22.59 -16.16
CA GLY A 171 5.48 22.17 -14.88
C GLY A 171 3.96 22.07 -14.80
N GLY A 172 3.20 22.47 -15.82
CA GLY A 172 1.73 22.50 -15.73
C GLY A 172 0.97 21.42 -16.52
N LEU A 173 1.50 20.99 -17.67
CA LEU A 173 0.85 20.02 -18.57
C LEU A 173 1.83 19.48 -19.63
N ALA A 174 2.84 20.29 -20.00
CA ALA A 174 3.80 20.01 -21.06
C ALA A 174 4.86 18.91 -20.75
N GLU A 175 4.89 18.36 -19.54
CA GLU A 175 5.82 17.28 -19.13
C GLU A 175 5.10 15.98 -18.73
N LEU A 176 3.78 15.88 -18.92
CA LEU A 176 3.08 14.61 -18.69
C LEU A 176 3.39 13.65 -19.85
N THR A 177 3.88 12.47 -19.53
CA THR A 177 4.03 11.39 -20.52
C THR A 177 2.67 11.00 -21.08
N ASP A 178 2.62 10.50 -22.31
CA ASP A 178 1.37 9.99 -22.92
C ASP A 178 0.68 8.96 -22.01
N ALA A 179 1.46 8.11 -21.34
CA ALA A 179 0.96 7.15 -20.37
C ALA A 179 0.27 7.81 -19.15
N ALA A 180 0.78 8.94 -18.66
CA ALA A 180 0.18 9.68 -17.57
C ALA A 180 -1.10 10.41 -18.01
N LEU A 181 -1.12 10.96 -19.23
CA LEU A 181 -2.32 11.57 -19.81
C LEU A 181 -3.45 10.54 -19.99
N VAL A 182 -3.15 9.37 -20.52
CA VAL A 182 -4.14 8.29 -20.67
C VAL A 182 -4.65 7.82 -19.30
N ALA A 183 -3.79 7.73 -18.29
CA ALA A 183 -4.20 7.39 -16.93
C ALA A 183 -5.14 8.44 -16.33
N ARG A 184 -4.85 9.74 -16.50
CA ARG A 184 -5.76 10.84 -16.09
C ARG A 184 -7.12 10.72 -16.75
N GLN A 185 -7.16 10.52 -18.07
CA GLN A 185 -8.43 10.32 -18.77
C GLN A 185 -9.23 9.12 -18.26
N ARG A 186 -8.57 8.03 -17.83
CA ARG A 186 -9.27 6.90 -17.21
C ARG A 186 -9.86 7.27 -15.85
N VAL A 187 -9.12 8.01 -15.02
CA VAL A 187 -9.61 8.52 -13.73
C VAL A 187 -10.80 9.44 -13.94
N ASP A 188 -10.72 10.39 -14.86
CA ASP A 188 -11.79 11.35 -15.14
C ASP A 188 -13.08 10.63 -15.57
N ARG A 189 -12.98 9.70 -16.54
CA ARG A 189 -14.14 8.88 -16.97
C ARG A 189 -14.73 8.04 -15.85
N ALA A 190 -13.90 7.53 -14.95
CA ALA A 190 -14.35 6.75 -13.80
C ALA A 190 -15.08 7.63 -12.78
N ILE A 191 -14.56 8.83 -12.50
CA ILE A 191 -15.18 9.83 -11.62
C ILE A 191 -16.53 10.27 -12.18
N ASP A 192 -16.59 10.58 -13.49
CA ASP A 192 -17.83 10.97 -14.17
C ASP A 192 -18.88 9.86 -14.11
N ALA A 193 -18.48 8.61 -14.32
CA ALA A 193 -19.38 7.46 -14.27
C ALA A 193 -19.91 7.17 -12.84
N VAL A 194 -19.09 7.44 -11.81
CA VAL A 194 -19.50 7.30 -10.40
C VAL A 194 -20.39 8.45 -9.96
N GLY A 195 -20.14 9.65 -10.47
CA GLY A 195 -20.88 10.87 -10.14
C GLY A 195 -20.35 11.62 -8.91
N PRO A 196 -20.67 12.91 -8.78
CA PRO A 196 -20.09 13.81 -7.77
C PRO A 196 -20.39 13.41 -6.32
N GLU A 197 -21.54 12.78 -6.08
CA GLU A 197 -21.98 12.38 -4.74
C GLU A 197 -21.14 11.25 -4.14
N LEU A 198 -20.57 10.39 -5.00
CA LEU A 198 -19.88 9.16 -4.60
C LEU A 198 -18.39 9.15 -4.96
N SER A 199 -17.95 10.00 -5.89
CA SER A 199 -16.54 10.05 -6.32
C SER A 199 -15.62 10.45 -5.16
N GLY A 200 -16.05 11.38 -4.31
CA GLY A 200 -15.26 11.87 -3.20
C GLY A 200 -14.78 10.77 -2.24
N VAL A 201 -15.67 9.85 -1.83
CA VAL A 201 -15.31 8.75 -0.92
C VAL A 201 -14.38 7.73 -1.57
N LEU A 202 -14.45 7.54 -2.89
CA LEU A 202 -13.48 6.70 -3.60
C LEU A 202 -12.08 7.33 -3.60
N ILE A 203 -11.97 8.63 -3.84
CA ILE A 203 -10.68 9.32 -3.84
C ILE A 203 -10.07 9.30 -2.44
N ASP A 204 -10.85 9.62 -1.41
CA ASP A 204 -10.39 9.60 -0.02
C ASP A 204 -9.84 8.23 0.41
N VAL A 205 -10.59 7.17 0.13
CA VAL A 205 -10.24 5.84 0.63
C VAL A 205 -9.27 5.10 -0.29
N CYS A 206 -9.47 5.15 -1.60
CA CYS A 206 -8.66 4.40 -2.56
C CYS A 206 -7.35 5.14 -2.89
N CYS A 207 -7.38 6.47 -3.02
CA CYS A 207 -6.24 7.25 -3.50
C CYS A 207 -5.45 7.90 -2.35
N PHE A 208 -6.15 8.46 -1.36
CA PHE A 208 -5.53 9.07 -0.18
C PHE A 208 -5.40 8.13 1.01
N LEU A 209 -5.89 6.89 0.89
CA LEU A 209 -5.78 5.84 1.91
C LEU A 209 -6.32 6.26 3.29
N LYS A 210 -7.31 7.16 3.33
CA LYS A 210 -7.96 7.58 4.57
C LYS A 210 -8.76 6.43 5.17
N GLY A 211 -8.71 6.29 6.50
CA GLY A 211 -9.61 5.42 7.26
C GLY A 211 -11.07 5.91 7.18
N LEU A 212 -12.03 5.00 7.35
CA LEU A 212 -13.45 5.34 7.21
C LEU A 212 -13.90 6.37 8.27
N GLU A 213 -13.37 6.27 9.48
CA GLU A 213 -13.67 7.18 10.58
C GLU A 213 -13.21 8.61 10.28
N LEU A 214 -12.03 8.75 9.65
CA LEU A 214 -11.52 10.06 9.22
C LEU A 214 -12.40 10.65 8.11
N VAL A 215 -12.81 9.83 7.14
CA VAL A 215 -13.71 10.25 6.07
C VAL A 215 -15.06 10.72 6.62
N GLU A 216 -15.60 10.02 7.63
CA GLU A 216 -16.85 10.43 8.29
C GLU A 216 -16.70 11.79 8.97
N ALA A 217 -15.60 12.00 9.71
CA ALA A 217 -15.33 13.25 10.40
C ALA A 217 -15.16 14.44 9.43
N GLU A 218 -14.33 14.29 8.39
CA GLU A 218 -14.05 15.37 7.44
C GLU A 218 -15.28 15.76 6.59
N ARG A 219 -16.16 14.79 6.31
CA ARG A 219 -17.36 15.02 5.50
C ARG A 219 -18.61 15.36 6.31
N GLY A 220 -18.52 15.38 7.65
CA GLY A 220 -19.66 15.58 8.53
C GLY A 220 -20.73 14.48 8.39
N TRP A 221 -20.32 13.27 8.04
CA TRP A 221 -21.25 12.14 7.88
C TRP A 221 -21.58 11.49 9.22
N PRO A 222 -22.80 10.95 9.38
CA PRO A 222 -23.13 10.16 10.57
C PRO A 222 -22.20 8.96 10.71
N THR A 223 -21.91 8.57 11.95
CA THR A 223 -21.04 7.42 12.23
C THR A 223 -21.49 6.17 11.48
N ARG A 224 -20.52 5.38 10.99
CA ARG A 224 -20.72 4.12 10.23
C ARG A 224 -21.37 4.28 8.85
N SER A 225 -21.50 5.50 8.32
CA SER A 225 -22.07 5.75 6.99
C SER A 225 -21.05 5.56 5.87
N ALA A 226 -19.76 5.85 6.10
CA ALA A 226 -18.76 5.82 5.04
C ALA A 226 -18.60 4.42 4.44
N LYS A 227 -18.75 3.37 5.25
CA LYS A 227 -18.71 1.98 4.78
C LYS A 227 -19.75 1.70 3.69
N VAL A 228 -20.98 2.17 3.88
CA VAL A 228 -22.09 1.94 2.93
C VAL A 228 -21.91 2.80 1.69
N MET A 229 -21.53 4.06 1.85
CA MET A 229 -21.26 4.97 0.73
C MET A 229 -20.13 4.46 -0.16
N LEU A 230 -19.03 4.02 0.46
CA LEU A 230 -17.90 3.42 -0.25
C LEU A 230 -18.32 2.16 -1.02
N LYS A 231 -19.11 1.29 -0.40
CA LYS A 231 -19.63 0.07 -1.05
C LYS A 231 -20.47 0.40 -2.29
N SER A 232 -21.36 1.38 -2.18
CA SER A 232 -22.16 1.86 -3.32
C SER A 232 -21.28 2.42 -4.43
N ALA A 233 -20.29 3.26 -4.08
CA ALA A 233 -19.37 3.87 -5.03
C ALA A 233 -18.51 2.81 -5.76
N LEU A 234 -17.94 1.84 -5.02
CA LEU A 234 -17.18 0.73 -5.60
C LEU A 234 -18.05 -0.14 -6.51
N GLY A 235 -19.34 -0.32 -6.18
CA GLY A 235 -20.28 -1.04 -7.04
C GLY A 235 -20.51 -0.33 -8.39
N VAL A 236 -20.58 1.01 -8.40
CA VAL A 236 -20.68 1.79 -9.65
C VAL A 236 -19.36 1.71 -10.43
N LEU A 237 -18.23 1.91 -9.75
CA LEU A 237 -16.90 1.84 -10.34
C LEU A 237 -16.60 0.47 -10.96
N ALA A 238 -16.98 -0.62 -10.30
CA ALA A 238 -16.80 -1.97 -10.82
C ALA A 238 -17.57 -2.19 -12.12
N ARG A 239 -18.77 -1.62 -12.27
CA ARG A 239 -19.54 -1.68 -13.53
C ARG A 239 -18.90 -0.85 -14.63
N HIS A 240 -18.31 0.30 -14.29
CA HIS A 240 -17.57 1.12 -15.25
C HIS A 240 -16.37 0.37 -15.83
N TYR A 241 -15.57 -0.31 -14.99
CA TYR A 241 -14.41 -1.07 -15.46
C TYR A 241 -14.73 -2.43 -16.08
N ASN A 242 -15.91 -2.99 -15.79
CA ASN A 242 -16.36 -4.27 -16.32
C ASN A 242 -17.73 -4.11 -17.01
N PRO A 243 -17.79 -3.37 -18.14
CA PRO A 243 -19.02 -3.25 -18.90
C PRO A 243 -19.45 -4.64 -19.37
N ARG A 244 -20.72 -4.99 -19.17
CA ARG A 244 -21.26 -6.28 -19.64
C ARG A 244 -21.25 -6.26 -21.16
N ALA A 245 -20.74 -7.33 -21.79
CA ALA A 245 -20.84 -7.51 -23.24
C ALA A 245 -22.31 -7.38 -23.68
N GLY A 246 -22.61 -6.35 -24.48
CA GLY A 246 -23.96 -6.09 -25.00
C GLY A 246 -24.80 -5.04 -24.25
N SER A 247 -24.28 -4.34 -23.24
CA SER A 247 -25.06 -3.27 -22.58
C SER A 247 -25.05 -1.94 -23.35
N VAL A 248 -25.48 -1.94 -24.62
CA VAL A 248 -26.21 -0.78 -25.14
C VAL A 248 -27.62 -0.91 -24.57
N ALA A 249 -27.74 -0.63 -23.26
CA ALA A 249 -29.00 -0.75 -22.57
C ALA A 249 -29.93 0.35 -23.06
N GLY A 250 -30.78 0.04 -24.04
CA GLY A 250 -32.00 0.81 -24.25
C GLY A 250 -32.66 1.00 -22.90
N ARG A 251 -32.96 2.26 -22.52
CA ARG A 251 -33.60 2.59 -21.24
C ARG A 251 -34.81 1.66 -21.10
N LYS A 252 -34.73 0.67 -20.20
CA LYS A 252 -35.94 -0.03 -19.75
C LYS A 252 -36.82 1.07 -19.18
N VAL A 253 -37.89 1.39 -19.87
CA VAL A 253 -38.91 2.30 -19.37
C VAL A 253 -39.43 1.66 -18.09
N LEU A 254 -39.02 2.22 -16.95
CA LEU A 254 -39.58 1.85 -15.66
C LEU A 254 -40.99 2.41 -15.63
N HIS A 255 -41.97 1.56 -15.94
CA HIS A 255 -43.37 1.89 -15.81
C HIS A 255 -43.72 1.91 -14.31
N TRP A 256 -44.09 3.08 -13.78
CA TRP A 256 -44.49 3.25 -12.38
C TRP A 256 -46.01 3.20 -12.17
N GLY A 257 -46.69 2.32 -12.91
CA GLY A 257 -48.12 2.05 -12.74
C GLY A 257 -48.35 0.57 -12.46
N THR A 258 -49.48 0.25 -11.83
CA THR A 258 -50.05 -1.11 -11.87
C THR A 258 -50.24 -1.53 -13.32
N GLU A 259 -50.33 -2.84 -13.59
CA GLU A 259 -50.38 -3.41 -14.94
C GLU A 259 -51.50 -2.78 -15.82
N ASP A 260 -52.54 -2.24 -15.18
CA ASP A 260 -53.70 -1.60 -15.80
C ASP A 260 -53.67 -0.05 -15.84
N TYR A 261 -52.58 0.59 -15.42
CA TYR A 261 -52.52 2.06 -15.42
C TYR A 261 -52.49 2.61 -16.85
N ARG A 262 -53.58 3.26 -17.27
CA ARG A 262 -53.65 4.03 -18.53
C ARG A 262 -53.78 5.52 -18.22
N PRO A 263 -52.81 6.37 -18.61
CA PRO A 263 -52.93 7.81 -18.46
C PRO A 263 -54.07 8.31 -19.35
N ARG A 264 -55.06 9.00 -18.76
CA ARG A 264 -56.07 9.74 -19.53
C ARG A 264 -55.40 11.04 -20.00
N MET A 265 -55.09 11.09 -21.28
CA MET A 265 -54.70 12.34 -21.93
C MET A 265 -55.98 13.18 -22.07
N GLY A 266 -56.03 14.30 -21.36
CA GLY A 266 -57.03 15.34 -21.57
C GLY A 266 -56.69 16.23 -22.75
#